data_AF-A0A0Q7WIV7-F1
#
_entry.id   AF-A0A0Q7WIV7-F1
#
_cell.length_a   1.000
_cell.length_b   1.000
_cell.length_c   1.000
_cell.angle_alpha   90.00
_cell.angle_beta   90.00
_cell.angle_gamma   90.00
#
_symmetry.space_group_name_H-M   'P 1'
#
loop_
_entity.id
_entity.type
_entity.pdbx_description
1 polymer ?
#
loop_
_entity_poly.entity_id
_entity_poly.type
_entity_poly.pdbx_seq_one_letter_code
_entity_poly.pdbx_strand_id
1 'polypeptide(L)'
;MLNPNDPRRNDEYAWVDEAAAKLLASSRDLVGKGEASRISDEAVAQLMTAAVRLYYAKSDGEERTFKPVAGRGDEELTATEVLTAVAELLRALKLGPMELALWYRRRPDEDTYRDDEQG
;
A
#
# COMPACT_ATOMS: atom_id res chain seq x y z
N MET A 1 -8.30 -35.02 -12.20
CA MET A 1 -9.72 -34.62 -12.07
C MET A 1 -9.74 -33.36 -11.22
N LEU A 2 -10.06 -32.20 -11.81
CA LEU A 2 -10.16 -30.93 -11.08
C LEU A 2 -11.51 -30.88 -10.35
N ASN A 3 -11.48 -30.55 -9.05
CA ASN A 3 -12.65 -30.51 -8.19
C ASN A 3 -13.56 -29.33 -8.61
N PRO A 4 -14.86 -29.54 -8.92
CA PRO A 4 -15.76 -28.47 -9.36
C PRO A 4 -16.06 -27.40 -8.29
N ASN A 5 -15.70 -27.66 -7.02
CA ASN A 5 -16.00 -26.82 -5.86
C ASN A 5 -14.79 -26.03 -5.33
N ASP A 6 -13.84 -25.62 -6.19
CA ASP A 6 -12.79 -24.68 -5.75
C ASP A 6 -13.40 -23.27 -5.60
N PRO A 7 -13.51 -22.71 -4.38
CA PRO A 7 -14.09 -21.38 -4.16
C PRO A 7 -13.28 -20.28 -4.85
N ARG A 8 -12.03 -20.54 -5.25
CA ARG A 8 -11.18 -19.60 -6.01
C ARG A 8 -11.57 -19.49 -7.48
N ARG A 9 -12.41 -20.39 -7.99
CA ARG A 9 -12.84 -20.38 -9.40
C ARG A 9 -13.86 -19.27 -9.71
N ASN A 10 -14.39 -18.61 -8.68
CA ASN A 10 -15.44 -17.60 -8.80
C ASN A 10 -15.24 -16.44 -7.80
N ASP A 11 -13.99 -16.09 -7.52
CA ASP A 11 -13.67 -14.87 -6.79
C ASP A 11 -13.84 -13.67 -7.74
N GLU A 12 -14.90 -12.90 -7.51
CA GLU A 12 -15.25 -11.70 -8.27
C GLU A 12 -14.09 -10.69 -8.37
N TYR A 13 -13.18 -10.71 -7.40
CA TYR A 13 -12.07 -9.76 -7.30
C TYR A 13 -10.70 -10.38 -7.59
N ALA A 14 -10.60 -11.65 -8.00
CA ALA A 14 -9.33 -12.29 -8.34
C ALA A 14 -8.55 -11.55 -9.46
N TRP A 15 -9.26 -10.84 -10.34
CA TRP A 15 -8.63 -10.02 -11.38
C TRP A 15 -7.77 -8.88 -10.80
N VAL A 16 -8.03 -8.45 -9.56
CA VAL A 16 -7.26 -7.37 -8.90
C VAL A 16 -5.82 -7.78 -8.67
N ASP A 17 -5.57 -9.04 -8.30
CA ASP A 17 -4.21 -9.55 -8.08
C ASP A 17 -3.41 -9.57 -9.40
N GLU A 18 -4.04 -10.01 -10.50
CA GLU A 18 -3.42 -9.96 -11.83
C GLU A 18 -3.16 -8.53 -12.31
N ALA A 19 -4.13 -7.64 -12.07
CA ALA A 19 -4.01 -6.23 -12.42
C ALA A 19 -2.89 -5.55 -11.63
N ALA A 20 -2.77 -5.83 -10.32
CA ALA A 20 -1.72 -5.29 -9.47
C ALA A 20 -0.32 -5.69 -9.94
N ALA A 21 -0.13 -6.97 -10.30
CA ALA A 21 1.14 -7.45 -10.84
C ALA A 21 1.50 -6.78 -12.18
N LYS A 22 0.53 -6.66 -13.09
CA LYS A 22 0.71 -6.01 -14.39
C LYS A 22 0.99 -4.51 -14.23
N LEU A 23 0.29 -3.84 -13.32
CA LEU A 23 0.49 -2.42 -13.01
C LEU A 23 1.89 -2.15 -12.47
N LEU A 24 2.35 -2.96 -11.51
CA LEU A 24 3.70 -2.81 -10.94
C LEU A 24 4.79 -3.04 -12.00
N ALA A 25 4.63 -4.03 -12.87
CA ALA A 25 5.58 -4.25 -13.96
C ALA A 25 5.58 -3.08 -14.97
N SER A 26 4.39 -2.58 -15.31
CA SER A 26 4.23 -1.47 -16.26
C SER A 26 4.73 -0.13 -15.68
N SER A 27 4.54 0.11 -14.38
CA SER A 27 5.01 1.34 -13.73
C SER A 27 6.53 1.44 -13.76
N ARG A 28 7.24 0.33 -13.49
CA ARG A 28 8.72 0.28 -13.61
C ARG A 28 9.19 0.65 -15.00
N ASP A 29 8.57 0.08 -16.04
CA ASP A 29 8.93 0.35 -17.43
C ASP A 29 8.65 1.81 -17.83
N LEU A 30 7.47 2.33 -17.48
CA LEU A 30 7.09 3.71 -17.78
C LEU A 30 7.98 4.73 -17.07
N VAL A 31 8.26 4.54 -15.79
CA VAL A 31 9.14 5.43 -15.01
C VAL A 31 10.58 5.33 -15.53
N GLY A 32 11.08 4.12 -15.78
CA GLY A 32 12.41 3.90 -16.35
C GLY A 32 12.62 4.55 -17.72
N LYS A 33 11.55 4.67 -18.51
CA LYS A 33 11.55 5.35 -19.82
C LYS A 33 11.24 6.85 -19.74
N GLY A 34 10.89 7.39 -18.57
CA GLY A 34 10.42 8.77 -18.44
C GLY A 34 9.05 9.03 -19.10
N GLU A 35 8.25 7.99 -19.29
CA GLU A 35 6.97 8.02 -20.00
C GLU A 35 5.75 8.01 -19.05
N ALA A 36 5.95 8.33 -17.76
CA ALA A 36 4.88 8.33 -16.78
C ALA A 36 3.67 9.22 -17.16
N SER A 37 3.90 10.28 -17.96
CA SER A 37 2.86 11.17 -18.48
C SER A 37 1.84 10.51 -19.42
N ARG A 38 2.10 9.27 -19.86
CA ARG A 38 1.14 8.46 -20.63
C ARG A 38 -0.06 7.99 -19.81
N ILE A 39 0.09 7.93 -18.49
CA ILE A 39 -0.99 7.59 -17.57
C ILE A 39 -1.60 8.89 -17.09
N SER A 40 -2.94 8.99 -17.13
CA SER A 40 -3.62 10.20 -16.67
C SER A 40 -3.49 10.37 -15.15
N ASP A 41 -3.43 11.62 -14.71
CA ASP A 41 -3.41 11.97 -13.29
C ASP A 41 -4.61 11.36 -12.53
N GLU A 42 -5.78 11.32 -13.18
CA GLU A 42 -6.99 10.70 -12.62
C GLU A 42 -6.82 9.20 -12.38
N ALA A 43 -6.20 8.47 -13.32
CA ALA A 43 -5.94 7.04 -13.13
C ALA A 43 -4.97 6.81 -11.97
N VAL A 44 -3.91 7.61 -11.86
CA VAL A 44 -2.97 7.54 -10.72
C VAL A 44 -3.69 7.83 -9.40
N ALA A 45 -4.56 8.84 -9.35
CA ALA A 45 -5.34 9.18 -8.17
C ALA A 45 -6.29 8.05 -7.74
N GLN A 46 -6.95 7.39 -8.70
CA GLN A 46 -7.82 6.24 -8.44
C GLN A 46 -7.03 5.04 -7.91
N LEU A 47 -5.85 4.74 -8.50
CA LEU A 47 -4.96 3.67 -8.04
C LEU A 47 -4.50 3.90 -6.60
N MET A 48 -4.03 5.11 -6.28
CA MET A 48 -3.63 5.49 -4.94
C MET A 48 -4.77 5.34 -3.93
N THR A 49 -5.96 5.83 -4.29
CA THR A 49 -7.15 5.75 -3.44
C THR A 49 -7.54 4.29 -3.16
N ALA A 50 -7.54 3.44 -4.19
CA ALA A 50 -7.87 2.02 -4.05
C ALA A 50 -6.84 1.30 -3.17
N ALA A 51 -5.54 1.51 -3.43
CA ALA A 51 -4.45 0.90 -2.67
C ALA A 51 -4.51 1.27 -1.18
N VAL A 52 -4.70 2.56 -0.85
CA VAL A 52 -4.80 3.02 0.55
C VAL A 52 -6.02 2.39 1.25
N ARG A 53 -7.18 2.34 0.59
CA ARG A 53 -8.39 1.71 1.16
C ARG A 53 -8.21 0.22 1.43
N LEU A 54 -7.64 -0.51 0.48
CA LEU A 54 -7.38 -1.94 0.61
C LEU A 54 -6.33 -2.22 1.68
N TYR A 55 -5.26 -1.42 1.74
CA TYR A 55 -4.25 -1.55 2.77
C TYR A 55 -4.85 -1.31 4.16
N TYR A 56 -5.58 -0.21 4.36
CA TYR A 56 -6.26 0.09 5.62
C TYR A 56 -7.17 -1.06 6.06
N ALA A 57 -8.04 -1.55 5.16
CA ALA A 57 -8.96 -2.64 5.49
C ALA A 57 -8.23 -3.93 5.91
N LYS A 58 -7.11 -4.27 5.27
CA LYS A 58 -6.33 -5.47 5.60
C LYS A 58 -5.47 -5.29 6.85
N SER A 59 -4.94 -4.11 7.10
CA SER A 59 -4.10 -3.83 8.28
C SER A 59 -4.91 -3.67 9.56
N ASP A 60 -6.11 -3.08 9.47
CA ASP A 60 -6.99 -2.83 10.62
C ASP A 60 -7.85 -4.06 10.96
N GLY A 61 -8.29 -4.80 9.94
CA GLY A 61 -9.27 -5.89 10.09
C GLY A 61 -8.71 -7.30 10.31
N GLU A 62 -7.44 -7.58 9.96
CA GLU A 62 -6.89 -8.94 10.01
C GLU A 62 -5.78 -9.17 11.05
N GLU A 63 -5.42 -8.18 11.89
CA GLU A 63 -4.22 -8.23 12.78
C GLU A 63 -2.94 -8.70 12.05
N ARG A 64 -2.92 -8.55 10.73
CA ARG A 64 -1.83 -9.02 9.87
C ARG A 64 -0.93 -7.86 9.53
N THR A 65 0.25 -7.87 10.12
CA THR A 65 1.34 -6.99 9.70
C THR A 65 1.92 -7.54 8.38
N PHE A 66 1.56 -6.93 7.26
CA PHE A 66 2.23 -7.17 5.98
C PHE A 66 2.84 -5.88 5.44
N LYS A 67 3.88 -6.01 4.61
CA LYS A 67 4.62 -4.85 4.11
C LYS A 67 3.75 -4.04 3.15
N PRO A 68 3.62 -2.71 3.34
CA PRO A 68 2.83 -1.84 2.46
C PRO A 68 3.45 -1.64 1.07
N VAL A 69 4.74 -1.93 0.92
CA VAL A 69 5.52 -1.71 -0.31
C VAL A 69 6.09 -3.04 -0.78
N ALA A 70 5.99 -3.30 -2.09
CA ALA A 70 6.56 -4.49 -2.72
C ALA A 70 8.11 -4.46 -2.67
N GLY A 71 8.75 -5.62 -2.91
CA GLY A 71 10.22 -5.70 -2.99
C GLY A 71 10.95 -5.55 -1.64
N ARG A 72 12.25 -5.26 -1.69
CA ARG A 72 13.10 -5.03 -0.51
C ARG A 72 13.77 -3.66 -0.60
N GLY A 73 13.76 -2.90 0.50
CA GLY A 73 14.47 -1.63 0.57
C GLY A 73 13.94 -0.59 -0.43
N ASP A 74 14.83 0.02 -1.20
CA ASP A 74 14.55 1.04 -2.21
C ASP A 74 14.35 0.49 -3.63
N GLU A 75 14.23 -0.84 -3.78
CA GLU A 75 14.04 -1.51 -5.08
C GLU A 75 12.77 -1.03 -5.83
N GLU A 76 11.71 -0.68 -5.09
CA GLU A 76 10.42 -0.31 -5.67
C GLU A 76 10.04 1.14 -5.45
N LEU A 77 10.54 1.76 -4.38
CA LEU A 77 10.26 3.15 -4.02
C LEU A 77 11.47 3.76 -3.34
N THR A 78 11.92 4.91 -3.84
CA THR A 78 12.93 5.73 -3.19
C THR A 78 12.33 6.52 -2.02
N ALA A 79 13.20 6.95 -1.09
CA ALA A 79 12.78 7.79 0.04
C ALA A 79 12.08 9.09 -0.44
N THR A 80 12.56 9.68 -1.53
CA THR A 80 11.97 10.89 -2.10
C THR A 80 10.56 10.64 -2.62
N GLU A 81 10.34 9.56 -3.37
CA GLU A 81 9.01 9.21 -3.89
C GLU A 81 8.00 9.00 -2.76
N VAL A 82 8.40 8.29 -1.70
CA VAL A 82 7.55 8.07 -0.52
C VAL A 82 7.22 9.40 0.17
N LEU A 83 8.23 10.23 0.43
CA LEU A 83 8.02 11.51 1.12
C LEU A 83 7.14 12.46 0.31
N THR A 84 7.32 12.50 -1.01
CA THR A 84 6.45 13.28 -1.91
C THR A 84 5.02 12.77 -1.87
N ALA A 85 4.80 11.46 -2.00
CA ALA A 85 3.46 10.88 -1.95
C ALA A 85 2.76 11.19 -0.61
N VAL A 86 3.45 11.03 0.52
CA VAL A 86 2.89 11.34 1.84
C VAL A 86 2.57 12.83 1.98
N ALA A 87 3.47 13.72 1.55
CA ALA A 87 3.25 15.16 1.63
C ALA A 87 2.03 15.60 0.80
N GLU A 88 1.88 15.07 -0.42
CA GLU A 88 0.73 15.37 -1.27
C GLU A 88 -0.58 14.80 -0.69
N LEU A 89 -0.57 13.60 -0.13
CA LEU A 89 -1.75 13.02 0.53
C LEU A 89 -2.19 13.86 1.74
N LEU A 90 -1.25 14.28 2.59
CA LEU A 90 -1.54 15.15 3.72
C LEU A 90 -2.13 16.49 3.23
N ARG A 91 -1.54 17.08 2.19
CA ARG A 91 -2.06 18.33 1.61
C ARG A 91 -3.46 18.16 1.03
N ALA A 92 -3.71 17.09 0.29
CA ALA A 92 -5.00 16.79 -0.32
C ALA A 92 -6.10 16.59 0.73
N LEU A 93 -5.76 15.96 1.86
CA LEU A 93 -6.67 15.71 2.97
C LEU A 93 -6.71 16.87 4.00
N LYS A 94 -5.94 17.94 3.77
CA LYS A 94 -5.79 19.08 4.70
C LYS A 94 -5.36 18.65 6.11
N LEU A 95 -4.54 17.61 6.19
CA LEU A 95 -3.97 17.11 7.44
C LEU A 95 -2.67 17.86 7.75
N GLY A 96 -2.51 18.29 9.00
CA GLY A 96 -1.28 18.90 9.48
C GLY A 96 -0.21 17.87 9.89
N PRO A 97 1.03 18.33 10.10
CA PRO A 97 2.10 17.50 10.64
C PRO A 97 1.83 16.97 12.07
N MET A 98 0.96 17.66 12.82
CA MET A 98 0.60 17.28 14.19
C MET A 98 -0.24 16.00 14.23
N GLU A 99 -1.20 15.89 13.32
CA GLU A 99 -2.05 14.71 13.17
C GLU A 99 -1.19 13.48 12.86
N LEU A 100 -0.20 13.64 11.98
CA LEU A 100 0.76 12.57 11.69
C LEU A 100 1.58 12.18 12.94
N ALA A 101 2.09 13.16 13.69
CA ALA A 101 2.87 12.92 14.90
C ALA A 101 2.06 12.19 16.00
N LEU A 102 0.75 12.45 16.11
CA LEU A 102 -0.13 11.77 17.05
C LEU A 102 -0.34 10.29 16.68
N TRP A 103 -0.40 9.97 15.39
CA TRP A 103 -0.51 8.59 14.90
C TRP A 103 0.79 7.80 15.07
N TYR A 104 1.96 8.40 14.85
CA TYR A 104 3.25 7.75 15.08
C TYR A 104 3.46 7.32 16.55
N ARG A 105 2.88 8.05 17.51
CA ARG A 105 2.94 7.71 18.93
C ARG A 105 2.03 6.55 19.33
N ARG A 106 1.10 6.14 18.47
CA ARG A 106 0.11 5.08 18.72
C ARG A 106 0.45 3.78 17.99
N ARG A 107 1.73 3.40 17.88
CA ARG A 107 2.08 2.08 17.33
C ARG A 107 1.65 0.98 18.33
N PRO A 108 0.69 0.11 17.98
CA PRO A 108 0.25 -0.98 18.88
C PRO A 108 1.35 -2.05 19.12
N ASP A 109 2.38 -2.04 18.30
CA ASP A 109 3.54 -2.95 18.31
C ASP A 109 4.67 -2.53 19.27
N GLU A 110 4.66 -1.31 19.82
CA GLU A 110 5.64 -0.88 20.85
C GLU A 110 5.20 -1.22 22.29
N ASP A 111 3.91 -1.40 22.55
CA ASP A 111 3.40 -1.69 23.90
C ASP A 111 3.56 -3.17 24.29
N THR A 112 3.74 -4.09 23.33
CA THR A 112 3.87 -5.55 23.61
C THR A 112 5.28 -6.00 23.97
N TYR A 113 6.32 -5.17 23.75
CA TYR A 113 7.70 -5.51 24.13
C TYR A 113 8.07 -5.10 25.56
N ARG A 114 7.20 -4.38 26.27
CA ARG A 114 7.53 -3.81 27.59
C ARG A 114 7.12 -4.67 28.78
N ASP A 115 6.32 -5.72 28.55
CA ASP A 115 5.85 -6.64 29.60
C ASP A 115 6.71 -7.91 29.75
N ASP A 116 7.60 -8.20 28.78
CA ASP A 116 8.40 -9.43 28.76
C ASP A 116 9.75 -9.33 29.51
N GLU A 117 10.14 -8.15 29.99
CA GLU A 117 11.39 -7.93 30.75
C GLU A 117 11.20 -7.83 32.29
N GLN A 118 10.02 -8.18 32.81
CA GLN A 118 9.76 -8.26 34.26
C GLN A 118 9.13 -9.62 34.65
N GLY A 119 9.81 -10.71 34.27
CA GLY A 119 9.54 -12.08 34.76
C GLY A 119 10.69 -12.63 35.57
#